data_AF-A0A7V4BU84-F1
#
_entry.id   AF-A0A7V4BU84-F1
#
_cell.length_a   1.000
_cell.length_b   1.000
_cell.length_c   1.000
_cell.angle_alpha   90.00
_cell.angle_beta   90.00
_cell.angle_gamma   90.00
#
_symmetry.space_group_name_H-M   'P 1'
#
loop_
_entity.id
_entity.type
_entity.pdbx_description
1 polymer ?
#
loop_
_entity_poly.entity_id
_entity_poly.type
_entity_poly.pdbx_seq_one_letter_code
_entity_poly.pdbx_strand_id
1 'polypeptide(L)'
;EKLVVGVNIFTSEQETSTPLGVQRIPSQSALDQIAQTQELKRTRNKTALRQAIDRLREDAAAGKNTIPAMIDATIAYATTAEMLGTVRQVFGYPYDPMEIIESPFN
;
A
#
# COMPACT_ATOMS: atom_id res chain seq x y z
N GLU A 1 -28.90 5.19 25.31
CA GLU A 1 -27.68 4.38 25.52
C GLU A 1 -27.80 3.06 24.77
N LYS A 2 -26.70 2.52 24.21
CA LYS A 2 -26.72 1.25 23.47
C LYS A 2 -26.35 0.11 24.42
N LEU A 3 -27.21 -0.90 24.53
CA LEU A 3 -26.96 -2.10 25.33
C LEU A 3 -26.05 -3.07 24.56
N VAL A 4 -25.01 -3.58 25.22
CA VAL A 4 -23.98 -4.48 24.70
C VAL A 4 -23.69 -5.56 25.75
N VAL A 5 -24.11 -6.79 25.43
CA VAL A 5 -23.94 -7.96 26.30
C VAL A 5 -22.47 -8.29 26.49
N GLY A 6 -22.06 -8.54 27.74
CA GLY A 6 -20.68 -8.82 28.11
C GLY A 6 -19.81 -7.56 28.27
N VAL A 7 -20.35 -6.37 27.98
CA VAL A 7 -19.63 -5.08 28.16
C VAL A 7 -20.36 -4.18 29.15
N ASN A 8 -21.66 -3.94 28.98
CA ASN A 8 -22.43 -3.06 29.87
C ASN A 8 -23.71 -3.66 30.45
N ILE A 9 -24.15 -4.82 29.94
CA ILE A 9 -25.19 -5.65 30.55
C ILE A 9 -24.73 -7.10 30.57
N PHE A 10 -25.16 -7.85 31.58
CA PHE A 10 -24.83 -9.27 31.74
C PHE A 10 -23.32 -9.53 31.62
N THR A 11 -22.51 -8.78 32.39
CA THR A 11 -21.05 -8.94 32.43
C THR A 11 -20.65 -10.14 33.29
N SER A 12 -19.65 -10.88 32.82
CA SER A 12 -19.02 -12.01 33.52
C SER A 12 -17.65 -11.59 34.05
N GLU A 13 -17.01 -12.45 34.85
CA GLU A 13 -15.59 -12.28 35.17
C GLU A 13 -14.74 -12.25 33.89
N GLN A 14 -13.68 -11.44 33.92
CA GLN A 14 -12.82 -11.27 32.75
C GLN A 14 -12.10 -12.58 32.41
N GLU A 15 -12.26 -13.04 31.17
CA GLU A 15 -11.53 -14.21 30.68
C GLU A 15 -10.02 -13.93 30.73
N THR A 16 -9.30 -14.77 31.45
CA THR A 16 -7.84 -14.66 31.65
C THR A 16 -7.04 -15.45 30.62
N SER A 17 -7.70 -16.24 29.77
CA SER A 17 -7.06 -17.04 28.74
C SER A 17 -7.84 -17.02 27.44
N THR A 18 -7.11 -17.02 26.32
CA THR A 18 -7.66 -17.20 24.98
C THR A 18 -7.27 -18.61 24.51
N PRO A 19 -8.22 -19.57 24.39
CA PRO A 19 -7.92 -20.99 24.18
C PRO A 19 -7.09 -21.32 22.92
N LEU A 20 -7.02 -20.39 21.96
CA LEU A 20 -6.24 -20.51 20.72
C LEU A 20 -5.04 -19.55 20.67
N GLY A 21 -4.80 -18.84 21.76
CA GLY A 21 -3.82 -17.75 21.83
C GLY A 21 -4.22 -16.55 20.97
N VAL A 22 -3.31 -15.57 20.92
CA VAL A 22 -3.42 -14.39 20.07
C VAL A 22 -2.32 -14.49 19.02
N GLN A 23 -2.71 -14.46 17.74
CA GLN A 23 -1.73 -14.35 16.67
C GLN A 23 -1.00 -13.01 16.80
N ARG A 24 0.33 -13.06 16.90
CA ARG A 24 1.19 -11.87 16.91
C ARG A 24 1.99 -11.83 15.62
N ILE A 25 2.00 -10.68 14.97
CA ILE A 25 2.86 -10.43 13.82
C ILE A 25 4.26 -10.10 14.36
N PRO A 26 5.32 -10.81 13.93
CA PRO A 26 6.68 -10.50 14.35
C PRO A 26 7.09 -9.09 13.89
N SER A 27 7.74 -8.33 14.77
CA SER A 27 8.30 -7.02 14.41
C SER A 27 9.32 -7.10 13.27
N GLN A 28 10.05 -8.23 13.20
CA GLN A 28 11.03 -8.50 12.15
C GLN A 28 10.43 -8.50 10.74
N SER A 29 9.17 -8.92 10.58
CA SER A 29 8.52 -8.97 9.27
C SER A 29 8.43 -7.59 8.59
N ALA A 30 8.26 -6.53 9.39
CA ALA A 30 8.27 -5.16 8.87
C ALA A 30 9.68 -4.72 8.41
N LEU A 31 10.71 -5.06 9.20
CA LEU A 31 12.09 -4.75 8.87
C LEU A 31 12.53 -5.48 7.58
N ASP A 32 12.16 -6.75 7.44
CA ASP A 32 12.47 -7.55 6.27
C ASP A 32 11.78 -6.98 5.02
N GLN A 33 10.51 -6.57 5.12
CA GLN A 33 9.78 -5.96 4.02
C GLN A 33 10.43 -4.63 3.57
N ILE A 34 10.88 -3.80 4.52
CA ILE A 34 11.60 -2.55 4.22
C ILE A 34 12.89 -2.86 3.47
N ALA A 35 13.70 -3.78 3.96
CA ALA A 35 14.97 -4.17 3.35
C ALA A 35 14.78 -4.71 1.92
N GLN A 36 13.81 -5.62 1.72
CA GLN A 36 13.49 -6.16 0.40
C GLN A 36 13.01 -5.07 -0.57
N THR A 37 12.19 -4.13 -0.09
CA THR A 37 11.68 -3.03 -0.93
C THR A 37 12.82 -2.08 -1.32
N GLN A 38 13.75 -1.78 -0.42
CA GLN A 38 14.92 -0.97 -0.72
C GLN A 38 15.82 -1.64 -1.77
N GLU A 39 16.07 -2.94 -1.62
CA GLU A 39 16.88 -3.70 -2.56
C GLU A 39 16.22 -3.82 -3.94
N LEU A 40 14.91 -4.05 -3.98
CA LEU A 40 14.11 -4.04 -5.20
C LEU A 40 14.27 -2.70 -5.94
N LYS A 41 14.11 -1.59 -5.23
CA LYS A 41 14.24 -0.24 -5.80
C LYS A 41 15.66 0.03 -6.33
N ARG A 42 16.68 -0.56 -5.71
CA ARG A 42 18.09 -0.42 -6.10
C ARG A 42 18.42 -1.20 -7.38
N THR A 43 17.86 -2.39 -7.55
CA THR A 43 18.27 -3.36 -8.58
C THR A 43 17.38 -3.39 -9.82
N ARG A 44 16.13 -2.93 -9.73
CA ARG A 44 15.20 -2.94 -10.88
C ARG A 44 15.63 -2.02 -12.03
N ASN A 45 15.13 -2.31 -13.23
CA ASN A 45 15.31 -1.48 -14.41
C ASN A 45 14.52 -0.16 -14.29
N LYS A 46 15.22 0.92 -13.95
CA LYS A 46 14.62 2.25 -13.77
C LYS A 46 14.02 2.84 -15.05
N THR A 47 14.60 2.53 -16.21
CA THR A 47 14.10 3.02 -17.50
C THR A 47 12.76 2.37 -17.85
N ALA A 48 12.68 1.03 -17.73
CA ALA A 48 11.45 0.30 -17.97
C ALA A 48 10.34 0.72 -17.00
N LEU A 49 10.69 0.91 -15.73
CA LEU A 49 9.76 1.44 -14.72
C LEU A 49 9.24 2.82 -15.11
N ARG A 50 10.13 3.72 -15.52
CA ARG A 50 9.74 5.08 -15.86
C ARG A 50 8.74 5.10 -17.02
N GLN A 51 9.03 4.34 -18.07
CA GLN A 51 8.15 4.20 -19.23
C GLN A 51 6.77 3.65 -18.84
N ALA A 52 6.72 2.61 -17.99
CA ALA A 52 5.45 2.03 -17.55
C ALA A 52 4.64 3.01 -16.68
N ILE A 53 5.30 3.76 -15.80
CA ILE A 53 4.65 4.78 -14.96
C ILE A 53 4.16 5.97 -15.79
N ASP A 54 4.92 6.41 -16.80
CA ASP A 54 4.49 7.48 -17.71
C ASP A 54 3.26 7.05 -18.51
N ARG A 55 3.25 5.80 -19.02
CA ARG A 55 2.06 5.21 -19.65
C ARG A 55 0.86 5.17 -18.69
N LEU A 56 1.06 4.75 -17.44
CA LEU A 56 -0.01 4.74 -16.43
C LEU A 56 -0.57 6.13 -16.19
N ARG A 57 0.29 7.15 -16.13
CA ARG A 57 -0.12 8.55 -15.97
C ARG A 57 -0.96 9.00 -17.16
N GLU A 58 -0.55 8.69 -18.39
CA GLU A 58 -1.27 9.04 -19.61
C GLU A 58 -2.63 8.35 -19.70
N ASP A 59 -2.70 7.04 -19.43
CA ASP A 59 -3.93 6.27 -19.47
C ASP A 59 -4.94 6.75 -18.41
N ALA A 60 -4.46 7.07 -17.20
CA ALA A 60 -5.28 7.65 -16.14
C ALA A 60 -5.80 9.05 -16.53
N ALA A 61 -4.93 9.92 -17.07
CA ALA A 61 -5.32 11.28 -17.47
C ALA A 61 -6.32 11.28 -18.63
N ALA A 62 -6.22 10.30 -19.53
CA ALA A 62 -7.13 10.11 -20.65
C ALA A 62 -8.45 9.40 -20.26
N GLY A 63 -8.64 9.01 -18.99
CA GLY A 63 -9.82 8.25 -18.54
C GLY A 63 -9.93 6.86 -19.17
N LYS A 64 -8.81 6.28 -19.63
CA LYS A 64 -8.75 4.93 -20.21
C LYS A 64 -8.71 3.87 -19.11
N ASN A 65 -8.89 2.61 -19.50
CA ASN A 65 -8.65 1.50 -18.60
C ASN A 65 -7.18 1.46 -18.17
N THR A 66 -6.91 1.64 -16.89
CA THR A 66 -5.55 1.68 -16.31
C THR A 66 -4.96 0.30 -16.04
N ILE A 67 -5.76 -0.77 -16.03
CA ILE A 67 -5.29 -2.11 -15.69
C ILE A 67 -4.12 -2.58 -16.59
N PRO A 68 -4.14 -2.40 -17.93
CA PRO A 68 -3.00 -2.75 -18.77
C PRO A 68 -1.70 -2.03 -18.38
N ALA A 69 -1.75 -0.73 -18.09
CA ALA A 69 -0.57 0.02 -17.67
C ALA A 69 -0.09 -0.34 -16.25
N MET A 70 -1.02 -0.71 -15.35
CA MET A 70 -0.67 -1.24 -14.02
C MET A 70 0.03 -2.60 -14.11
N ILE A 71 -0.36 -3.46 -15.06
CA ILE A 71 0.33 -4.73 -15.34
C ILE A 71 1.77 -4.46 -15.78
N ASP A 72 1.97 -3.54 -16.74
CA ASP A 72 3.31 -3.17 -17.20
C ASP A 72 4.17 -2.59 -16.07
N ALA A 73 3.59 -1.73 -15.24
CA ALA A 73 4.27 -1.17 -14.07
C ALA A 73 4.66 -2.27 -13.08
N THR A 74 3.79 -3.26 -12.85
CA THR A 74 4.07 -4.41 -11.99
C THR A 74 5.19 -5.28 -12.55
N ILE A 75 5.19 -5.54 -13.87
CA ILE A 75 6.28 -6.27 -14.56
C ILE A 75 7.61 -5.52 -14.42
N ALA A 76 7.58 -4.18 -14.46
CA ALA A 76 8.74 -3.33 -14.21
C ALA A 76 9.10 -3.16 -12.73
N TYR A 77 8.49 -3.94 -11.83
CA TYR A 77 8.69 -3.90 -10.39
C TYR A 77 8.38 -2.54 -9.75
N ALA A 78 7.32 -1.88 -10.22
CA ALA A 78 6.72 -0.75 -9.51
C ALA A 78 6.12 -1.23 -8.19
N THR A 79 6.31 -0.43 -7.14
CA THR A 79 5.64 -0.64 -5.86
C THR A 79 4.20 -0.14 -5.92
N THR A 80 3.35 -0.64 -5.01
CA THR A 80 1.97 -0.16 -4.88
C THR A 80 1.90 1.35 -4.68
N ALA A 81 2.79 1.93 -3.86
CA ALA A 81 2.85 3.36 -3.61
C ALA A 81 3.19 4.16 -4.87
N GLU A 82 4.08 3.65 -5.73
CA GLU A 82 4.47 4.31 -6.99
C GLU A 82 3.35 4.34 -8.01
N MET A 83 2.57 3.25 -8.13
CA MET A 83 1.39 3.22 -8.99
C MET A 83 0.27 4.10 -8.45
N LEU A 84 -0.07 3.93 -7.16
CA LEU A 84 -1.16 4.69 -6.52
C LEU A 84 -0.85 6.18 -6.52
N GLY A 85 0.37 6.56 -6.13
CA GLY A 85 0.77 7.97 -6.07
C GLY A 85 0.75 8.64 -7.44
N THR A 86 1.16 7.92 -8.50
CA THR A 86 1.05 8.42 -9.88
C THR A 86 -0.41 8.72 -10.26
N VAL A 87 -1.32 7.79 -9.97
CA VAL A 87 -2.75 7.96 -10.27
C VAL A 87 -3.35 9.09 -9.42
N ARG A 88 -2.98 9.20 -8.15
CA ARG A 88 -3.44 10.28 -7.26
C ARG A 88 -3.08 11.66 -7.79
N GLN A 89 -1.83 11.84 -8.23
CA GLN A 89 -1.36 13.10 -8.79
C GLN A 89 -2.14 13.50 -10.05
N VAL A 90 -2.52 12.55 -10.91
CA VAL A 90 -3.37 12.82 -12.10
C VAL A 90 -4.72 13.42 -11.70
N PHE A 91 -5.29 12.97 -10.59
CA PHE A 91 -6.57 13.48 -10.07
C PHE A 91 -6.43 14.68 -9.13
N GLY A 92 -5.23 15.29 -9.05
CA GLY A 92 -4.99 16.49 -8.24
C GLY A 92 -4.82 16.23 -6.74
N TYR A 93 -4.64 14.98 -6.33
CA TYR A 93 -4.32 14.62 -4.95
C TYR A 93 -2.80 14.60 -4.71
N PRO A 94 -2.34 14.77 -3.46
CA PRO A 94 -0.93 14.55 -3.13
C PRO A 94 -0.55 13.09 -3.43
N TYR A 95 0.70 12.90 -3.85
CA TYR A 95 1.28 11.60 -4.20
C TYR A 95 1.11 10.59 -3.05
N ASP A 96 1.46 11.01 -1.83
CA ASP A 96 1.18 10.29 -0.60
C ASP A 96 -0.02 10.92 0.11
N PRO A 97 -1.06 10.16 0.48
CA PRO A 97 -2.15 10.69 1.31
C PRO A 97 -1.70 11.30 2.64
N MET A 98 -0.55 10.88 3.18
CA MET A 98 0.00 11.42 4.43
C MET A 98 1.06 12.51 4.20
N GLU A 99 1.38 12.83 2.94
CA GLU A 99 2.40 13.83 2.57
C GLU A 99 3.78 13.61 3.22
N ILE A 100 4.13 12.35 3.51
CA ILE A 100 5.43 11.97 4.09
C ILE A 100 6.47 11.73 2.99
N ILE A 101 6.03 11.27 1.82
CA ILE A 101 6.92 10.95 0.69
C ILE A 101 6.53 11.73 -0.57
N GLU A 102 7.55 12.19 -1.30
CA GLU A 102 7.39 12.83 -2.60
C GLU A 102 7.41 11.81 -3.74
N SER A 103 6.85 12.21 -4.89
CA SER A 103 6.90 11.39 -6.10
C SER A 103 8.34 11.25 -6.59
N PRO A 104 8.85 10.02 -6.79
CA PRO A 104 10.17 9.80 -7.38
C PRO A 104 10.17 9.99 -8.91
N PHE A 105 9.02 10.38 -9.48
CA PHE A 105 8.81 10.54 -10.92
C PHE A 105 8.55 11.99 -11.35
N ASN A 106 8.68 12.94 -10.44
CA ASN A 106 8.65 14.36 -10.79
C ASN A 106 10.03 14.82 -11.29
#